data_AF-A0A4T3F054-F1
#
_entry.id   AF-A0A4T3F054-F1
#
_cell.length_a   1.000
_cell.length_b   1.000
_cell.length_c   1.000
_cell.angle_alpha   90.00
_cell.angle_beta   90.00
_cell.angle_gamma   90.00
#
_symmetry.space_group_name_H-M   'P 1'
#
loop_
_entity.id
_entity.type
_entity.pdbx_description
1 polymer ?
#
loop_
_entity_poly.entity_id
_entity_poly.type
_entity_poly.pdbx_seq_one_letter_code
_entity_poly.pdbx_strand_id
1 'polypeptide(L)'
;MIETLAILGGIALFPAMAAGLSLGFHLFTPHWSRKKRIGRAALLATLVPMMLPLVAILFEAASGGLGDAEDLVLSLLAILSLTAIAGAVLALPSAWYVSERLTRRDGEAPPPAIEHDEDVPALTGTGA
;
A
#
# COMPACT_ATOMS: atom_id res chain seq x y z
N MET A 1 -18.05 -22.58 -0.67
CA MET A 1 -18.03 -21.37 0.19
C MET A 1 -16.61 -20.96 0.57
N ILE A 2 -15.74 -21.90 1.00
CA ILE A 2 -14.34 -21.60 1.38
C ILE A 2 -13.53 -21.01 0.21
N GLU A 3 -13.66 -21.58 -0.99
CA GLU A 3 -12.93 -21.11 -2.19
C GLU A 3 -13.29 -19.67 -2.57
N THR A 4 -14.57 -19.32 -2.53
CA THR A 4 -15.04 -17.96 -2.81
C THR A 4 -14.44 -16.94 -1.84
N LEU A 5 -14.34 -17.29 -0.55
CA LEU A 5 -13.73 -16.43 0.46
C LEU A 5 -12.22 -16.27 0.22
N ALA A 6 -11.53 -17.33 -0.20
CA ALA A 6 -10.11 -17.25 -0.54
C ALA A 6 -9.84 -16.34 -1.75
N ILE A 7 -10.67 -16.44 -2.79
CA ILE A 7 -10.57 -15.58 -3.97
C ILE A 7 -10.82 -14.11 -3.60
N LEU A 8 -11.89 -13.83 -2.85
CA LEU A 8 -12.18 -12.47 -2.39
C LEU A 8 -11.07 -11.93 -1.48
N GLY A 9 -10.53 -12.76 -0.59
CA GLY A 9 -9.39 -12.42 0.26
C GLY A 9 -8.15 -12.05 -0.55
N GLY A 10 -7.83 -12.83 -1.59
CA GLY A 10 -6.72 -12.54 -2.50
C GLY A 10 -6.89 -11.22 -3.26
N ILE A 11 -8.11 -10.92 -3.73
CA ILE A 11 -8.42 -9.64 -4.40
C ILE A 11 -8.30 -8.47 -3.40
N ALA A 12 -8.80 -8.65 -2.18
CA ALA A 12 -8.78 -7.61 -1.14
C ALA A 12 -7.37 -7.34 -0.56
N LEU A 13 -6.43 -8.26 -0.74
CA LEU A 13 -5.06 -8.14 -0.24
C LEU A 13 -4.34 -6.89 -0.80
N PHE A 14 -4.33 -6.73 -2.13
CA PHE A 14 -3.65 -5.61 -2.79
C PHE A 14 -4.16 -4.23 -2.35
N PRO A 15 -5.47 -3.93 -2.36
CA PRO A 15 -5.95 -2.64 -1.92
C PRO A 15 -5.70 -2.41 -0.43
N ALA A 16 -5.83 -3.43 0.43
CA ALA A 16 -5.56 -3.34 1.86
C ALA A 16 -4.08 -3.03 2.15
N MET A 17 -3.15 -3.73 1.49
CA MET A 17 -1.71 -3.48 1.62
C MET A 17 -1.35 -2.07 1.14
N ALA A 18 -1.86 -1.65 -0.02
CA ALA A 18 -1.57 -0.33 -0.58
C ALA A 18 -2.14 0.81 0.29
N ALA A 19 -3.34 0.63 0.85
CA ALA A 19 -3.93 1.55 1.82
C ALA A 19 -3.07 1.65 3.10
N GLY A 20 -2.69 0.50 3.68
CA GLY A 20 -1.85 0.44 4.88
C GLY A 20 -0.47 1.04 4.67
N LEU A 21 0.18 0.74 3.55
CA LEU A 21 1.48 1.33 3.19
C LEU A 21 1.37 2.83 2.93
N SER A 22 0.29 3.29 2.30
CA SER A 22 0.05 4.72 2.11
C SER A 22 -0.14 5.44 3.45
N LEU A 23 -0.84 4.85 4.41
CA LEU A 23 -0.97 5.37 5.77
C LEU A 23 0.39 5.39 6.47
N GLY A 24 1.16 4.30 6.39
CA GLY A 24 2.52 4.22 6.95
C GLY A 24 3.43 5.31 6.39
N PHE A 25 3.47 5.50 5.07
CA PHE A 25 4.28 6.57 4.46
C PHE A 25 3.79 7.96 4.84
N HIS A 26 2.49 8.15 5.07
CA HIS A 26 2.00 9.43 5.55
C HIS A 26 2.55 9.76 6.95
N LEU A 27 2.61 8.77 7.84
CA LEU A 27 3.11 8.94 9.22
C LEU A 27 4.64 9.02 9.30
N PHE A 28 5.37 8.13 8.60
CA PHE A 28 6.82 8.01 8.73
C PHE A 28 7.61 8.90 7.76
N THR A 29 7.02 9.23 6.60
CA THR A 29 7.65 10.10 5.60
C THR A 29 6.75 11.28 5.20
N PRO A 30 6.35 12.13 6.17
CA PRO A 30 5.45 13.25 5.91
C PRO A 30 6.04 14.29 4.94
N HIS A 31 7.37 14.41 4.91
CA HIS A 31 8.11 15.29 4.02
C HIS A 31 8.15 14.83 2.55
N TRP A 32 7.73 13.59 2.23
CA TRP A 32 7.65 13.15 0.84
C TRP A 32 6.46 13.79 0.13
N SER A 33 6.63 14.09 -1.16
CA SER A 33 5.49 14.54 -1.97
C SER A 33 4.44 13.44 -2.04
N ARG A 34 3.16 13.85 -2.06
CA ARG A 34 2.02 12.93 -2.13
C ARG A 34 2.14 11.90 -3.26
N LYS A 35 2.58 12.33 -4.45
CA LYS A 35 2.82 11.45 -5.60
C LYS A 35 3.82 10.34 -5.29
N LYS A 36 4.91 10.65 -4.58
CA LYS A 36 5.94 9.67 -4.19
C LYS A 36 5.40 8.66 -3.19
N ARG A 37 4.61 9.09 -2.21
CA ARG A 37 3.99 8.19 -1.22
C ARG A 37 3.03 7.20 -1.88
N ILE A 38 2.12 7.69 -2.73
CA ILE A 38 1.16 6.85 -3.46
C ILE A 38 1.90 5.85 -4.36
N GLY A 39 2.83 6.34 -5.18
CA GLY A 39 3.56 5.48 -6.11
C GLY A 39 4.35 4.38 -5.41
N ARG A 40 5.05 4.70 -4.32
CA ARG A 40 5.81 3.72 -3.54
C ARG A 40 4.91 2.75 -2.78
N ALA A 41 3.79 3.21 -2.23
CA ALA A 41 2.81 2.34 -1.58
C ALA A 41 2.24 1.31 -2.56
N ALA A 42 1.78 1.79 -3.73
CA ALA A 42 1.22 0.93 -4.77
C ALA A 42 2.26 -0.06 -5.29
N LEU A 43 3.49 0.39 -5.56
CA LEU A 43 4.58 -0.45 -6.04
C LEU A 43 4.94 -1.57 -5.04
N LEU A 44 5.08 -1.23 -3.75
CA LEU A 44 5.43 -2.24 -2.74
C LEU A 44 4.27 -3.21 -2.49
N ALA A 45 3.03 -2.71 -2.47
CA ALA A 45 1.85 -3.56 -2.30
C ALA A 45 1.67 -4.59 -3.42
N THR A 46 2.21 -4.32 -4.62
CA THR A 46 2.07 -5.22 -5.77
C THR A 46 3.28 -6.12 -5.95
N LEU A 47 4.48 -5.58 -5.77
CA LEU A 47 5.71 -6.36 -5.91
C LEU A 47 5.86 -7.40 -4.81
N VAL A 48 5.58 -7.05 -3.54
CA VAL A 48 5.83 -7.94 -2.40
C VAL A 48 5.06 -9.26 -2.52
N PRO A 49 3.73 -9.28 -2.77
CA PRO A 49 3.01 -10.54 -2.96
C PRO A 49 3.46 -11.30 -4.21
N MET A 50 3.88 -10.58 -5.26
CA MET A 50 4.29 -11.17 -6.54
C MET A 50 5.71 -11.77 -6.51
N MET A 51 6.47 -11.54 -5.44
CA MET A 51 7.75 -12.25 -5.22
C MET A 51 7.55 -13.76 -5.07
N LEU A 52 6.46 -14.21 -4.45
CA LEU A 52 6.18 -15.64 -4.25
C LEU A 52 6.03 -16.41 -5.56
N PRO A 53 5.11 -16.04 -6.48
CA PRO A 53 4.97 -16.74 -7.75
C PRO A 53 6.21 -16.57 -8.64
N LEU A 54 6.92 -15.43 -8.57
CA LEU A 54 8.18 -15.26 -9.29
C LEU A 54 9.24 -16.26 -8.84
N VAL A 55 9.42 -16.41 -7.53
CA VAL A 55 10.36 -17.39 -6.96
C VAL A 55 9.97 -18.81 -7.37
N ALA A 56 8.67 -19.14 -7.34
CA ALA A 56 8.19 -20.46 -7.76
C ALA A 56 8.54 -20.76 -9.23
N ILE A 57 8.34 -19.82 -10.15
CA ILE A 57 8.74 -19.99 -11.56
C ILE A 57 10.25 -20.20 -11.69
N LEU A 58 11.05 -19.43 -10.95
CA LEU A 58 12.52 -19.56 -11.03
C LEU A 58 13.01 -20.90 -10.47
N PHE A 59 12.37 -21.43 -9.42
CA PHE A 59 12.66 -22.76 -8.91
C PHE A 59 12.28 -23.85 -9.91
N GLU A 60 11.11 -23.75 -10.52
CA GLU A 60 10.66 -24.67 -11.57
C GLU A 60 11.64 -24.66 -12.75
N ALA A 61 12.07 -23.46 -13.18
CA ALA A 61 13.03 -23.29 -14.27
C ALA A 61 14.38 -23.94 -13.95
N ALA A 62 14.88 -23.74 -12.72
CA ALA A 62 16.13 -24.31 -12.26
C ALA A 62 16.07 -25.85 -12.15
N SER A 63 14.88 -26.41 -11.92
CA SER A 63 14.66 -27.86 -11.85
C SER A 63 14.46 -28.53 -13.21
N GLY A 64 14.42 -27.76 -14.30
CA GLY A 64 14.16 -28.27 -15.66
C GLY A 64 12.69 -28.63 -15.92
N GLY A 65 11.77 -28.15 -15.08
CA GLY A 65 10.33 -28.40 -15.24
C GLY A 65 9.65 -27.48 -16.26
N LEU A 66 10.27 -26.34 -16.58
CA LEU A 66 9.88 -25.54 -17.74
C LEU A 66 10.54 -26.12 -18.99
N GLY A 67 9.72 -26.47 -19.99
CA GLY A 67 10.15 -27.22 -21.18
C GLY A 67 11.21 -26.47 -21.96
N ASP A 68 10.86 -25.31 -22.49
CA ASP A 68 11.75 -24.47 -23.30
C ASP A 68 11.85 -23.04 -22.77
N ALA A 69 12.82 -22.28 -23.28
CA ALA A 69 13.01 -20.87 -22.94
C ALA A 69 11.77 -20.00 -23.23
N GLU A 70 10.95 -20.40 -24.21
CA GLU A 70 9.70 -19.74 -24.54
C GLU A 70 8.69 -19.79 -23.38
N ASP A 71 8.58 -20.93 -22.68
CA ASP A 71 7.66 -21.09 -21.54
C ASP A 71 8.10 -20.21 -20.36
N LEU A 72 9.42 -20.08 -20.15
CA LEU A 72 9.96 -19.18 -19.13
C LEU A 72 9.62 -17.72 -19.45
N VAL A 73 9.85 -17.30 -20.70
CA VAL A 73 9.54 -15.92 -21.12
C VAL A 73 8.04 -15.65 -20.98
N LEU A 74 7.19 -16.58 -21.41
CA LEU A 74 5.74 -16.44 -21.30
C LEU A 74 5.30 -16.32 -19.84
N SER A 75 5.87 -17.15 -18.95
CA SER A 75 5.52 -17.15 -17.53
C SER A 75 5.97 -15.87 -16.82
N LEU A 76 7.17 -15.37 -17.14
CA LEU A 76 7.66 -14.08 -16.62
C LEU A 76 6.81 -12.91 -17.13
N LEU A 77 6.44 -12.93 -18.41
CA LEU A 77 5.58 -11.90 -19.00
C LEU A 77 4.21 -11.90 -18.34
N ALA A 78 3.62 -13.08 -18.11
CA ALA A 78 2.33 -13.22 -17.43
C ALA A 78 2.37 -12.64 -16.01
N ILE A 79 3.40 -12.94 -15.23
CA ILE A 79 3.58 -12.35 -13.90
C ILE A 79 3.73 -10.83 -13.98
N LEU A 80 4.57 -10.33 -14.90
CA LEU A 80 4.81 -8.89 -15.03
C LEU A 80 3.52 -8.15 -15.41
N SER A 81 2.77 -8.69 -16.36
CA SER A 81 1.47 -8.15 -16.78
C SER A 81 0.46 -8.17 -15.64
N LEU A 82 0.33 -9.28 -14.92
CA LEU A 82 -0.58 -9.38 -13.78
C LEU A 82 -0.20 -8.41 -12.66
N THR A 83 1.10 -8.27 -12.38
CA THR A 83 1.62 -7.32 -11.39
C THR A 83 1.28 -5.88 -11.77
N ALA A 84 1.46 -5.52 -13.04
CA ALA A 84 1.12 -4.20 -13.57
C ALA A 84 -0.38 -3.92 -13.47
N ILE A 85 -1.23 -4.90 -13.82
CA ILE A 85 -2.70 -4.80 -13.74
C ILE A 85 -3.14 -4.65 -12.28
N ALA A 86 -2.65 -5.51 -11.38
CA ALA A 86 -2.95 -5.43 -9.95
C ALA A 86 -2.53 -4.07 -9.38
N GLY A 87 -1.38 -3.55 -9.81
CA GLY A 87 -0.92 -2.23 -9.41
C GLY A 87 -1.80 -1.09 -9.90
N ALA A 88 -2.14 -1.08 -11.18
CA ALA A 88 -2.95 -0.03 -11.76
C ALA A 88 -4.40 -0.05 -11.27
N VAL A 89 -5.00 -1.23 -11.14
CA VAL A 89 -6.44 -1.40 -10.87
C VAL A 89 -6.74 -1.46 -9.37
N LEU A 90 -5.90 -2.12 -8.58
CA LEU A 90 -6.21 -2.38 -7.16
C LEU A 90 -5.40 -1.52 -6.21
N ALA A 91 -4.08 -1.42 -6.42
CA ALA A 91 -3.19 -0.79 -5.44
C ALA A 91 -3.11 0.74 -5.59
N LEU A 92 -3.02 1.25 -6.82
CA LEU A 92 -2.89 2.68 -7.06
C LEU A 92 -4.14 3.47 -6.63
N PRO A 93 -5.38 3.03 -6.94
CA PRO A 93 -6.58 3.75 -6.52
C PRO A 93 -6.76 3.77 -5.00
N SER A 94 -6.47 2.67 -4.31
CA SER A 94 -6.60 2.61 -2.85
C SER A 94 -5.54 3.47 -2.14
N ALA A 95 -4.29 3.42 -2.60
CA ALA A 95 -3.23 4.30 -2.09
C ALA A 95 -3.56 5.78 -2.34
N TRP A 96 -4.10 6.11 -3.53
CA TRP A 96 -4.54 7.46 -3.84
C TRP A 96 -5.67 7.92 -2.93
N TYR A 97 -6.68 7.08 -2.70
CA TYR A 97 -7.84 7.39 -1.87
C TYR A 97 -7.43 7.70 -0.43
N VAL A 98 -6.61 6.83 0.17
CA VAL A 98 -6.12 7.03 1.54
C VAL A 98 -5.26 8.28 1.64
N SER A 99 -4.31 8.46 0.71
CA SER A 99 -3.48 9.67 0.68
C SER A 99 -4.30 10.95 0.51
N GLU A 100 -5.34 10.96 -0.33
CA GLU A 100 -6.24 12.12 -0.50
C GLU A 100 -6.96 12.44 0.81
N ARG A 101 -7.55 11.42 1.46
CA ARG A 101 -8.30 11.59 2.71
C ARG A 101 -7.43 12.15 3.83
N LEU A 102 -6.20 11.65 3.97
CA LEU A 102 -5.27 12.12 5.00
C LEU A 102 -4.85 13.58 4.74
N THR A 103 -4.47 13.90 3.51
CA THR A 103 -4.08 15.28 3.16
C THR A 103 -5.23 16.29 3.31
N ARG A 104 -6.48 15.89 3.04
CA ARG A 104 -7.64 16.76 3.31
C ARG A 104 -7.84 17.00 4.81
N ARG A 105 -7.69 15.95 5.62
CA ARG A 105 -7.82 16.04 7.08
C ARG A 105 -6.73 16.91 7.72
N ASP A 106 -5.53 16.92 7.16
CA ASP A 106 -4.46 17.84 7.62
C ASP A 106 -4.77 19.32 7.29
N GLY A 107 -5.57 19.57 6.24
CA GLY A 107 -5.98 20.90 5.79
C GLY A 107 -7.27 21.42 6.41
N GLU A 108 -8.08 20.54 7.02
CA GLU A 108 -9.16 20.94 7.90
C GLU A 108 -8.53 21.45 9.20
N ALA A 109 -8.71 22.75 9.47
CA ALA A 109 -8.30 23.35 10.73
C ALA A 109 -8.79 22.44 11.88
N PRO A 110 -7.97 22.22 12.93
CA PRO A 110 -8.41 21.50 14.10
C PRO A 110 -9.79 22.04 14.49
N PRO A 111 -10.78 21.18 14.79
CA PRO A 111 -12.04 21.67 15.33
C PRO A 111 -11.68 22.65 16.45
N PRO A 112 -12.32 23.84 16.50
CA PRO A 112 -11.99 24.84 17.51
C PRO A 112 -11.92 24.09 18.83
N ALA A 113 -10.78 24.23 19.53
CA ALA A 113 -10.60 23.63 20.83
C ALA A 113 -11.89 23.92 21.59
N ILE A 114 -12.57 22.86 22.03
CA ILE A 114 -13.73 23.04 22.90
C ILE A 114 -13.15 23.80 24.08
N GLU A 115 -13.43 25.11 24.13
CA GLU A 115 -13.17 25.95 25.28
C GLU A 115 -13.98 25.30 26.41
N HIS A 116 -13.33 24.40 27.13
CA HIS A 116 -13.73 24.10 28.50
C HIS A 116 -13.41 25.35 29.31
N ASP A 117 -14.30 26.33 29.19
CA ASP A 117 -14.43 27.38 30.18
C ASP A 117 -15.06 26.73 31.40
N GLU A 118 -14.21 26.35 32.36
CA GLU A 118 -14.33 26.75 33.76
C GLU A 118 -13.21 26.09 34.59
N ASP A 119 -12.33 26.95 35.12
CA ASP A 119 -11.51 26.78 36.33
C ASP A 119 -10.43 25.69 36.40
N VAL A 120 -9.27 25.95 35.77
CA VAL A 120 -7.98 25.51 36.33
C VAL A 120 -6.94 26.64 36.19
N PRO A 121 -6.38 27.19 37.28
CA PRO A 121 -5.46 28.31 37.21
C PRO A 121 -4.13 27.91 36.58
N ALA A 122 -3.63 28.79 35.70
CA ALA A 122 -2.37 28.65 35.00
C ALA A 122 -1.18 28.52 35.97
N LEU A 123 -0.53 27.36 36.00
CA LEU A 123 0.84 27.24 36.47
C LEU A 123 1.79 27.46 35.29
N THR A 124 2.06 28.73 35.02
CA THR A 124 3.25 29.15 34.26
C THR A 124 4.51 28.66 34.98
N GLY A 125 5.23 27.73 34.35
CA GLY A 125 6.59 27.35 34.73
C GLY A 125 7.58 27.76 33.65
N THR A 126 7.87 29.05 33.56
CA THR A 126 9.10 29.55 32.94
C THR A 126 10.28 29.35 33.89
N GLY A 127 11.36 28.71 33.41
CA GLY A 127 12.70 28.89 33.98
C GLY A 127 13.57 27.63 34.04
N ALA A 128 14.42 27.43 33.02
CA ALA A 128 15.90 27.44 33.12
C ALA A 128 16.51 27.23 31.72
#